data_AF-A0A6P8TLC3-F1
#
_entry.id   AF-A0A6P8TLC3-F1
#
_cell.length_a   1.000
_cell.length_b   1.000
_cell.length_c   1.000
_cell.angle_alpha   90.00
_cell.angle_beta   90.00
_cell.angle_gamma   90.00
#
_symmetry.space_group_name_H-M   'P 1'
#
loop_
_entity.id
_entity.type
_entity.pdbx_description
1 polymer ?
#
loop_
_entity_poly.entity_id
_entity_poly.type
_entity_poly.pdbx_seq_one_letter_code
_entity_poly.pdbx_strand_id
1 'polypeptide(L)'
;MEQHGSVWALLLALSALVHFDIVFAVGADDNLTTILPKPGHCPRLLNVIPSHKGCECDEDCPADNKCCVFDCGAVCVPPAFTKQGVCPRRNWGSGMCAEYCSNDNDCPNDEKCCHNGCGHECISPYTVKRGRCALPQGTSMCAEYCYHDGQCPGEQKCCKTTCGHACSEPC
;
A
#
# COMPACT_ATOMS: atom_id res chain seq x y z
N MET A 1 -66.48 -12.54 33.21
CA MET A 1 -65.23 -11.79 33.00
C MET A 1 -64.45 -12.46 31.87
N GLU A 2 -64.97 -12.52 30.63
CA GLU A 2 -64.37 -13.39 29.57
C GLU A 2 -64.62 -12.80 28.15
N GLN A 3 -64.72 -11.48 27.98
CA GLN A 3 -64.95 -10.88 26.64
C GLN A 3 -64.03 -9.70 26.29
N HIS A 4 -63.36 -9.09 27.26
CA HIS A 4 -62.40 -8.00 26.99
C HIS A 4 -60.95 -8.47 26.75
N GLY A 5 -60.59 -9.68 27.20
CA GLY A 5 -59.24 -10.23 27.04
C GLY A 5 -58.89 -10.62 25.61
N SER A 6 -59.89 -11.07 24.82
CA SER A 6 -59.68 -11.50 23.43
C SER A 6 -59.42 -10.32 22.49
N VAL A 7 -60.09 -9.19 22.70
CA VAL A 7 -59.90 -7.97 21.89
C VAL A 7 -58.52 -7.35 22.14
N TRP A 8 -58.05 -7.34 23.38
CA TRP A 8 -56.71 -6.87 23.73
C TRP A 8 -55.61 -7.79 23.18
N ALA A 9 -55.82 -9.11 23.21
CA ALA A 9 -54.90 -10.07 22.61
C ALA A 9 -54.77 -9.88 21.08
N LEU A 10 -55.89 -9.59 20.40
CA LEU A 10 -55.90 -9.29 18.96
C LEU A 10 -55.21 -7.96 18.64
N LEU A 11 -55.41 -6.91 19.45
CA LEU A 11 -54.74 -5.62 19.27
C LEU A 11 -53.23 -5.71 19.50
N LEU A 12 -52.80 -6.48 20.51
CA LEU A 12 -51.38 -6.73 20.76
C LEU A 12 -50.75 -7.61 19.66
N ALA A 13 -51.48 -8.61 19.14
CA ALA A 13 -51.02 -9.44 18.04
C ALA A 13 -50.91 -8.66 16.71
N LEU A 14 -51.88 -7.79 16.41
CA LEU A 14 -51.82 -6.91 15.24
C LEU A 14 -50.72 -5.87 15.38
N SER A 15 -50.55 -5.25 16.56
CA SER A 15 -49.44 -4.35 16.87
C SER A 15 -48.08 -5.04 16.71
N ALA A 16 -47.96 -6.30 17.15
CA ALA A 16 -46.75 -7.09 17.00
C ALA A 16 -46.48 -7.46 15.53
N LEU A 17 -47.51 -7.72 14.72
CA LEU A 17 -47.37 -7.92 13.27
C LEU A 17 -46.89 -6.65 12.57
N VAL A 18 -47.45 -5.48 12.89
CA VAL A 18 -46.99 -4.20 12.28
C VAL A 18 -45.55 -3.87 12.72
N HIS A 19 -45.16 -4.17 13.96
CA HIS A 19 -43.77 -4.02 14.40
C HIS A 19 -42.83 -5.06 13.78
N PHE A 20 -43.30 -6.29 13.55
CA PHE A 20 -42.56 -7.29 12.78
C PHE A 20 -42.30 -6.76 11.36
N ASP A 21 -43.33 -6.31 10.65
CA ASP A 21 -43.21 -5.79 9.29
C ASP A 21 -42.33 -4.52 9.20
N ILE A 22 -42.35 -3.64 10.21
CA ILE A 22 -41.47 -2.46 10.28
C ILE A 22 -40.01 -2.85 10.56
N VAL A 23 -39.76 -3.89 11.36
CA VAL A 23 -38.39 -4.38 11.63
C VAL A 23 -37.79 -5.09 10.42
N PHE A 24 -38.62 -5.71 9.56
CA PHE A 24 -38.16 -6.43 8.36
C PHE A 24 -38.10 -5.57 7.07
N ALA A 25 -38.39 -4.27 7.13
CA ALA A 25 -38.29 -3.35 6.00
C ALA A 25 -37.02 -2.46 5.99
N VAL A 26 -35.98 -2.85 6.72
CA VAL A 26 -34.61 -2.30 6.54
C VAL A 26 -33.70 -3.43 6.07
N GLY A 27 -33.92 -3.83 4.82
CA GLY A 27 -33.09 -4.78 4.09
C GLY A 27 -33.03 -4.34 2.63
N ALA A 28 -32.23 -3.30 2.35
CA ALA A 28 -31.62 -3.06 1.05
C ALA A 28 -30.69 -1.83 1.14
N ASP A 29 -29.58 -1.98 1.84
CA ASP A 29 -28.30 -1.43 1.38
C ASP A 29 -27.21 -2.47 1.68
N ASP A 30 -27.47 -3.73 1.31
CA ASP A 30 -26.42 -4.61 0.82
C ASP A 30 -26.02 -4.11 -0.58
N ASN A 31 -25.43 -2.92 -0.61
CA ASN A 31 -24.53 -2.52 -1.68
C ASN A 31 -23.12 -2.41 -1.10
N LEU A 32 -22.71 -3.42 -0.32
CA LEU A 32 -21.30 -3.81 -0.33
C LEU A 32 -21.04 -4.51 -1.67
N THR A 33 -21.20 -3.77 -2.78
CA THR A 33 -20.20 -3.88 -3.83
C THR A 33 -18.91 -3.60 -3.08
N THR A 34 -18.12 -4.64 -2.84
CA THR A 34 -16.75 -4.42 -2.42
C THR A 34 -16.16 -3.65 -3.59
N ILE A 35 -16.13 -2.31 -3.48
CA ILE A 35 -15.55 -1.43 -4.49
C ILE A 35 -14.09 -1.84 -4.50
N LEU A 36 -13.75 -2.73 -5.43
CA LEU A 36 -12.41 -3.24 -5.56
C LEU A 36 -11.57 -2.05 -6.03
N PRO A 37 -10.66 -1.52 -5.19
CA PRO A 37 -9.92 -0.33 -5.54
C PRO A 37 -9.18 -0.57 -6.86
N LYS A 38 -9.21 0.42 -7.76
CA LYS A 38 -8.53 0.32 -9.04
C LYS A 38 -7.03 0.07 -8.80
N PRO A 39 -6.40 -0.79 -9.62
CA PRO A 39 -5.03 -1.23 -9.39
C PRO A 39 -4.04 -0.06 -9.40
N GLY A 40 -2.91 -0.27 -8.74
CA GLY A 40 -1.87 0.75 -8.59
C GLY A 40 -2.15 1.73 -7.44
N HIS A 41 -1.37 2.80 -7.40
CA HIS A 41 -1.38 3.78 -6.33
C HIS A 41 -1.29 5.21 -6.89
N CYS A 42 -1.62 6.18 -6.05
CA CYS A 42 -1.51 7.58 -6.43
C CYS A 42 -0.04 7.98 -6.57
N PRO A 43 0.34 8.67 -7.67
CA PRO A 43 1.71 9.09 -7.85
C PRO A 43 2.09 10.12 -6.78
N ARG A 44 3.36 10.13 -6.35
CA ARG A 44 3.83 11.02 -5.28
C ARG A 44 3.73 12.50 -5.64
N LEU A 45 3.96 12.84 -6.91
CA LEU A 45 3.89 14.20 -7.43
C LEU A 45 3.01 14.24 -8.67
N LEU A 46 2.36 15.38 -8.89
CA LEU A 46 1.51 15.63 -10.04
C LEU A 46 2.35 16.13 -11.23
N ASN A 47 2.97 15.21 -11.95
CA ASN A 47 3.79 15.51 -13.15
C ASN A 47 3.07 15.17 -14.47
N VAL A 48 1.84 14.66 -14.39
CA VAL A 48 1.01 14.28 -15.52
C VAL A 48 -0.21 15.18 -15.59
N ILE A 49 -0.75 15.39 -16.79
CA ILE A 49 -1.98 16.15 -16.98
C ILE A 49 -3.15 15.30 -16.45
N PRO A 50 -3.90 15.77 -15.44
CA PRO A 50 -5.06 15.03 -14.96
C PRO A 50 -6.11 14.86 -16.05
N SER A 51 -6.75 13.69 -16.09
CA SER A 51 -7.82 13.42 -17.04
C SER A 51 -9.15 14.07 -16.62
N HIS A 52 -9.37 14.28 -15.32
CA HIS A 52 -10.57 14.90 -14.78
C HIS A 52 -10.25 15.66 -13.49
N LYS A 53 -10.93 16.77 -13.23
CA LYS A 53 -10.80 17.57 -12.00
C LYS A 53 -11.99 17.31 -11.09
N GLY A 54 -11.72 17.04 -9.82
CA GLY A 54 -12.74 16.61 -8.85
C GLY A 54 -13.06 15.13 -9.00
N CYS A 55 -13.02 14.43 -7.87
CA CYS A 55 -13.44 13.04 -7.69
C CYS A 55 -13.54 12.79 -6.17
N GLU A 56 -14.38 11.85 -5.77
CA GLU A 56 -14.47 11.37 -4.40
C GLU A 56 -13.83 9.98 -4.27
N CYS A 57 -13.97 9.15 -5.31
CA CYS A 57 -13.41 7.82 -5.37
C CYS A 57 -12.88 7.48 -6.77
N ASP A 58 -12.16 6.35 -6.85
CA ASP A 58 -11.59 5.82 -8.09
C ASP A 58 -12.65 5.63 -9.19
N GLU A 59 -13.89 5.28 -8.84
CA GLU A 59 -14.97 5.02 -9.81
C GLU A 59 -15.45 6.29 -10.54
N ASP A 60 -15.24 7.48 -9.96
CA ASP A 60 -15.54 8.76 -10.64
C ASP A 60 -14.58 9.04 -11.79
N CYS A 61 -13.43 8.36 -11.80
CA CYS A 61 -12.37 8.56 -12.76
C CYS A 61 -12.50 7.63 -13.97
N PRO A 62 -12.27 8.13 -15.20
CA PRO A 62 -12.36 7.32 -16.40
C PRO A 62 -11.25 6.26 -16.45
N ALA A 63 -11.53 5.13 -17.09
CA ALA A 63 -10.60 4.01 -17.25
C ALA A 63 -10.02 3.54 -15.90
N ASP A 64 -8.72 3.24 -15.85
CA ASP A 64 -7.99 2.79 -14.67
C ASP A 64 -7.41 3.95 -13.83
N ASN A 65 -7.71 5.21 -14.18
CA ASN A 65 -7.20 6.37 -13.45
C ASN A 65 -7.66 6.41 -12.00
N LYS A 66 -6.77 6.74 -11.07
CA LYS A 66 -7.10 6.83 -9.65
C LYS A 66 -7.51 8.24 -9.26
N CYS A 67 -8.40 8.34 -8.27
CA CYS A 67 -8.73 9.60 -7.63
C CYS A 67 -7.66 9.94 -6.60
N CYS A 68 -6.87 10.98 -6.88
CA CYS A 68 -5.72 11.35 -6.06
C CYS A 68 -5.84 12.78 -5.57
N VAL A 69 -5.57 12.98 -4.29
CA VAL A 69 -5.62 14.30 -3.64
C VAL A 69 -4.22 14.90 -3.65
N PHE A 70 -4.06 16.04 -4.34
CA PHE A 70 -2.86 16.87 -4.30
C PHE A 70 -3.19 18.23 -3.67
N ASP A 71 -2.21 19.13 -3.54
CA ASP A 71 -2.39 20.46 -2.95
C ASP A 71 -3.48 21.30 -3.63
N CYS A 72 -3.74 21.07 -4.92
CA CYS A 72 -4.76 21.75 -5.71
C CYS A 72 -6.13 21.05 -5.74
N GLY A 73 -6.31 20.00 -4.93
CA GLY A 73 -7.56 19.24 -4.80
C GLY A 73 -7.48 17.81 -5.35
N ALA A 74 -8.63 17.13 -5.35
CA ALA A 74 -8.78 15.79 -5.88
C ALA A 74 -8.86 15.82 -7.41
N VAL A 75 -8.06 14.98 -8.08
CA VAL A 75 -8.01 14.88 -9.54
C VAL A 75 -7.78 13.43 -9.97
N CYS A 76 -8.24 13.09 -11.18
CA CYS A 76 -8.07 11.76 -11.76
C CYS A 76 -6.75 11.69 -12.54
N VAL A 77 -5.87 10.78 -12.15
CA VAL A 77 -4.55 10.59 -12.78
C VAL A 77 -4.26 9.11 -13.09
N PRO A 78 -3.44 8.81 -14.10
CA PRO A 78 -2.97 7.45 -14.34
C PRO A 78 -2.35 6.82 -13.08
N PRO A 79 -2.61 5.54 -12.81
CA PRO A 79 -2.05 4.85 -11.66
C PRO A 79 -0.53 4.72 -11.76
N ALA A 80 0.14 4.90 -10.64
CA ALA A 80 1.53 4.50 -10.48
C ALA A 80 1.61 3.02 -10.05
N PHE A 81 2.68 2.35 -10.47
CA PHE A 81 2.95 0.95 -10.13
C PHE A 81 4.32 0.83 -9.50
N THR A 82 4.47 -0.18 -8.63
CA THR A 82 5.74 -0.50 -7.98
C THR A 82 6.45 -1.59 -8.78
N LYS A 83 7.66 -1.31 -9.24
CA LYS A 83 8.52 -2.31 -9.90
C LYS A 83 9.10 -3.28 -8.87
N GLN A 84 9.47 -4.47 -9.35
CA GLN A 84 10.05 -5.51 -8.52
C GLN A 84 11.41 -5.10 -7.93
N GLY A 85 11.74 -5.67 -6.77
CA GLY A 85 13.00 -5.42 -6.08
C GLY A 85 12.89 -4.30 -5.05
N VAL A 86 14.00 -4.03 -4.37
CA VAL A 86 14.07 -3.09 -3.25
C VAL A 86 15.15 -2.05 -3.51
N CYS A 87 14.89 -0.81 -3.10
CA CYS A 87 15.88 0.26 -3.14
C CYS A 87 17.07 -0.08 -2.23
N PRO A 88 18.32 0.02 -2.70
CA PRO A 88 19.49 -0.23 -1.87
C PRO A 88 19.52 0.74 -0.69
N ARG A 89 19.76 0.19 0.51
CA ARG A 89 19.98 1.01 1.71
C ARG A 89 21.40 1.56 1.66
N ARG A 90 21.58 2.70 0.98
CA ARG A 90 22.87 3.37 0.89
C ARG A 90 22.94 4.50 1.90
N ASN A 91 24.12 4.75 2.46
CA ASN A 91 24.42 6.05 3.05
C ASN A 91 24.60 7.01 1.87
N TRP A 92 23.48 7.52 1.36
CA TRP A 92 23.47 8.55 0.35
C TRP A 92 24.21 9.73 0.96
N GLY A 93 25.41 10.01 0.45
CA GLY A 93 26.21 11.15 0.92
C GLY A 93 25.49 12.46 0.59
N SER A 94 26.25 13.54 0.48
CA SER A 94 25.74 14.84 0.01
C SER A 94 25.44 14.79 -1.50
N GLY A 95 24.51 13.95 -1.93
CA GLY A 95 23.98 13.94 -3.29
C GLY A 95 23.25 15.25 -3.59
N MET A 96 22.88 15.46 -4.86
CA MET A 96 22.03 16.58 -5.22
C MET A 96 20.61 16.34 -4.67
N CYS A 97 20.10 17.31 -3.91
CA CYS A 97 18.71 17.32 -3.46
C CYS A 97 17.80 17.74 -4.61
N ALA A 98 17.47 16.77 -5.46
CA ALA A 98 16.65 16.96 -6.63
C ALA A 98 15.65 15.80 -6.78
N GLU A 99 14.50 16.11 -7.35
CA GLU A 99 13.42 15.17 -7.61
C GLU A 99 13.47 14.73 -9.08
N TYR A 100 14.27 13.70 -9.37
CA TYR A 100 14.43 13.19 -10.74
C TYR A 100 13.31 12.24 -11.15
N CYS A 101 12.60 11.65 -10.18
CA CYS A 101 11.48 10.75 -10.40
C CYS A 101 10.46 10.94 -9.27
N SER A 102 9.22 10.55 -9.53
CA SER A 102 8.14 10.52 -8.53
C SER A 102 7.68 9.11 -8.22
N ASN A 103 7.73 8.23 -9.21
CA ASN A 103 7.34 6.82 -9.12
C ASN A 103 8.28 5.95 -9.95
N ASP A 104 8.25 4.64 -9.72
CA ASP A 104 9.07 3.69 -10.48
C ASP A 104 8.80 3.76 -12.00
N ASN A 105 7.56 4.09 -12.40
CA ASN A 105 7.19 4.24 -13.81
C ASN A 105 7.92 5.38 -14.54
N ASP A 106 8.43 6.38 -13.80
CA ASP A 106 9.20 7.47 -14.39
C ASP A 106 10.62 7.02 -14.76
N CYS A 107 11.09 5.93 -14.15
CA CYS A 107 12.42 5.39 -14.36
C CYS A 107 12.46 4.40 -15.54
N PRO A 108 13.56 4.35 -16.30
CA PRO A 108 13.71 3.39 -17.39
C PRO A 108 13.86 1.95 -16.86
N ASN A 109 13.57 0.97 -17.72
CA ASN A 109 13.80 -0.46 -17.43
C ASN A 109 13.22 -0.90 -16.07
N ASP A 110 13.98 -1.67 -15.29
CA ASP A 110 13.60 -2.14 -13.95
C ASP A 110 14.05 -1.19 -12.82
N GLU A 111 14.53 0.01 -13.14
CA GLU A 111 14.99 0.95 -12.12
C GLU A 111 13.82 1.46 -11.28
N LYS A 112 14.06 1.59 -9.97
CA LYS A 112 13.09 2.09 -9.00
C LYS A 112 13.38 3.54 -8.65
N CYS A 113 12.34 4.29 -8.34
CA CYS A 113 12.46 5.65 -7.83
C CYS A 113 12.77 5.60 -6.34
N CYS A 114 14.03 5.83 -5.98
CA CYS A 114 14.54 5.61 -4.63
C CYS A 114 14.89 6.94 -3.96
N HIS A 115 14.52 7.06 -2.69
CA HIS A 115 14.88 8.20 -1.87
C HIS A 115 16.38 8.22 -1.57
N ASN A 116 17.03 9.36 -1.84
CA ASN A 116 18.47 9.55 -1.65
C ASN A 116 18.83 10.43 -0.43
N GLY A 117 17.92 10.58 0.53
CA GLY A 117 18.13 11.37 1.75
C GLY A 117 17.54 12.79 1.71
N CYS A 118 17.30 13.35 0.51
CA CYS A 118 16.58 14.62 0.37
C CYS A 118 15.73 14.73 -0.90
N GLY A 119 16.03 13.97 -1.95
CA GLY A 119 15.22 13.87 -3.16
C GLY A 119 15.00 12.41 -3.58
N HIS A 120 14.79 12.19 -4.87
CA HIS A 120 14.60 10.86 -5.45
C HIS A 120 15.35 10.73 -6.78
N GLU A 121 15.94 9.56 -6.97
CA GLU A 121 16.69 9.20 -8.17
C GLU A 121 16.36 7.78 -8.61
N CYS A 122 16.46 7.54 -9.92
CA CYS A 122 16.28 6.22 -10.50
C CYS A 122 17.50 5.34 -10.22
N ILE A 123 17.27 4.22 -9.55
CA ILE A 123 18.33 3.32 -9.09
C ILE A 123 17.98 1.88 -9.41
N SER A 124 18.98 1.14 -9.87
CA SER A 124 18.87 -0.30 -10.09
C SER A 124 18.54 -1.00 -8.75
N PRO A 125 17.41 -1.73 -8.67
CA PRO A 125 17.01 -2.38 -7.44
C PRO A 125 17.82 -3.66 -7.21
N TYR A 126 17.80 -4.14 -5.97
CA TYR A 126 18.29 -5.49 -5.66
C TYR A 126 17.11 -6.40 -5.26
N THR A 127 17.27 -7.69 -5.57
CA THR A 127 16.34 -8.73 -5.11
C THR A 127 16.71 -9.16 -3.70
N VAL A 128 15.73 -9.16 -2.80
CA VAL A 128 15.90 -9.73 -1.45
C VAL A 128 15.92 -11.25 -1.59
N LYS A 129 16.98 -11.88 -1.07
CA LYS A 129 17.12 -13.32 -1.15
C LYS A 129 16.26 -14.01 -0.11
N ARG A 130 15.84 -15.25 -0.40
CA ARG A 130 14.96 -16.02 0.47
C ARG A 130 15.66 -16.42 1.77
N GLY A 131 14.87 -16.78 2.78
CA GLY A 131 15.36 -17.17 4.11
C GLY A 131 15.61 -15.98 5.05
N ARG A 132 15.98 -16.29 6.30
CA ARG A 132 16.23 -15.27 7.33
C ARG A 132 17.67 -15.33 7.80
N CYS A 133 18.16 -14.25 8.38
CA CYS A 133 19.45 -14.26 9.06
C CYS A 133 19.37 -15.11 10.32
N ALA A 134 20.38 -15.95 10.53
CA ALA A 134 20.61 -16.58 11.83
C ALA A 134 20.94 -15.52 12.90
N LEU A 135 21.01 -15.95 14.16
CA LEU A 135 21.47 -15.07 15.23
C LEU A 135 22.86 -14.50 14.91
N PRO A 136 23.13 -13.22 15.27
CA PRO A 136 24.39 -12.57 14.94
C PRO A 136 25.59 -13.41 15.40
N GLN A 137 26.44 -13.78 14.46
CA GLN A 137 27.70 -14.46 14.79
C GLN A 137 28.68 -13.45 15.41
N GLY A 138 29.45 -13.92 16.39
CA GLY A 138 30.53 -13.14 17.00
C GLY A 138 31.64 -12.89 15.99
N THR A 139 31.78 -11.66 15.52
CA THR A 139 32.94 -11.22 14.73
C THR A 139 33.86 -10.40 15.62
N SER A 140 35.15 -10.73 15.65
CA SER A 140 36.16 -9.98 16.39
C SER A 140 36.49 -8.62 15.76
N MET A 141 36.14 -8.44 14.49
CA MET A 141 36.34 -7.21 13.72
C MET A 141 35.00 -6.58 13.37
N CYS A 142 34.92 -5.26 13.57
CA CYS A 142 33.77 -4.45 13.20
C CYS A 142 33.97 -3.88 11.81
N ALA A 143 33.19 -4.36 10.85
CA ALA A 143 33.27 -3.90 9.47
C ALA A 143 31.94 -4.11 8.74
N GLU A 144 31.67 -3.22 7.78
CA GLU A 144 30.54 -3.31 6.86
C GLU A 144 30.99 -3.99 5.56
N TYR A 145 30.83 -5.31 5.47
CA TYR A 145 31.22 -6.08 4.28
C TYR A 145 30.14 -6.08 3.19
N CYS A 146 28.90 -5.84 3.58
CA CYS A 146 27.74 -5.76 2.69
C CYS A 146 26.72 -4.77 3.26
N TYR A 147 25.81 -4.31 2.40
CA TYR A 147 24.68 -3.44 2.75
C TYR A 147 23.34 -4.09 2.38
N HIS A 148 23.34 -5.01 1.41
CA HIS A 148 22.16 -5.73 0.97
C HIS A 148 22.52 -7.11 0.39
N ASP A 149 21.54 -8.02 0.40
CA ASP A 149 21.69 -9.42 -0.03
C ASP A 149 22.30 -9.57 -1.43
N GLY A 150 21.96 -8.67 -2.35
CA GLY A 150 22.46 -8.67 -3.73
C GLY A 150 23.99 -8.53 -3.87
N GLN A 151 24.69 -8.08 -2.82
CA GLN A 151 26.17 -8.01 -2.81
C GLN A 151 26.83 -9.33 -2.38
N CYS A 152 26.06 -10.24 -1.79
CA CYS A 152 26.56 -11.53 -1.34
C CYS A 152 26.48 -12.57 -2.46
N PRO A 153 27.39 -13.56 -2.49
CA PRO A 153 27.35 -14.63 -3.48
C PRO A 153 26.20 -15.61 -3.21
N GLY A 154 25.71 -16.28 -4.25
CA GLY A 154 24.68 -17.33 -4.14
C GLY A 154 23.43 -16.88 -3.39
N GLU A 155 22.93 -17.71 -2.47
CA GLU A 155 21.76 -17.41 -1.62
C GLU A 155 22.11 -16.71 -0.30
N GLN A 156 23.38 -16.37 -0.07
CA GLN A 156 23.81 -15.71 1.16
C GLN A 156 23.16 -14.35 1.30
N LYS A 157 22.77 -14.04 2.54
CA LYS A 157 22.11 -12.79 2.92
C LYS A 157 23.10 -11.87 3.61
N CYS A 158 22.86 -10.57 3.49
CA CYS A 158 23.62 -9.58 4.24
C CYS A 158 23.04 -9.44 5.64
N CYS A 159 23.72 -10.05 6.62
CA CYS A 159 23.21 -10.22 7.96
C CYS A 159 24.01 -9.41 8.98
N LYS A 160 23.31 -8.90 9.99
CA LYS A 160 23.92 -8.16 11.10
C LYS A 160 24.80 -9.09 11.93
N THR A 161 26.03 -8.67 12.19
CA THR A 161 26.97 -9.36 13.09
C THR A 161 26.99 -8.67 14.46
N THR A 162 27.92 -9.06 15.35
CA THR A 162 28.17 -8.30 16.60
C THR A 162 28.50 -6.83 16.32
N CYS A 163 29.13 -6.53 15.19
CA CYS A 163 29.31 -5.17 14.70
C CYS A 163 29.47 -5.13 13.18
N GLY A 164 28.57 -4.38 12.52
CA GLY A 164 28.46 -4.28 11.06
C GLY A 164 27.58 -5.37 10.45
N HIS A 165 27.83 -5.68 9.17
CA HIS A 165 27.12 -6.71 8.41
C HIS A 165 28.09 -7.56 7.59
N ALA A 166 27.79 -8.85 7.46
CA ALA A 166 28.54 -9.81 6.68
C ALA A 166 27.60 -10.75 5.92
N CYS A 167 28.11 -11.35 4.84
CA CYS A 167 27.39 -12.38 4.11
C CYS A 167 27.36 -13.69 4.90
N SER A 168 26.16 -14.21 5.15
CA SER A 168 25.98 -15.49 5.82
C SER A 168 24.87 -16.30 5.15
N GLU A 169 24.96 -17.62 5.24
CA GLU A 169 23.90 -18.50 4.78
C GLU A 169 22.59 -18.25 5.54
N PRO A 170 21.44 -18.28 4.84
CA PRO A 170 20.14 -18.14 5.48
C PRO A 170 19.79 -19.36 6.36
N CYS A 171 18.96 -19.14 7.38
CA CYS A 171 18.35 -20.18 8.21
C CYS A 171 16.92 -20.54 7.77
#